data_AF-A0A2R8Y7L6-F1
#
_entry.id   AF-A0A2R8Y7L6-F1
#
_cell.length_a   1.000
_cell.length_b   1.000
_cell.length_c   1.000
_cell.angle_alpha   90.00
_cell.angle_beta   90.00
_cell.angle_gamma   90.00
#
_symmetry.space_group_name_H-M   'P 1'
#
loop_
_entity.id
_entity.type
_entity.pdbx_description
1 polymer ?
#
loop_
_entity_poly.entity_id
_entity_poly.type
_entity_poly.pdbx_seq_one_letter_code
_entity_poly.pdbx_strand_id
1 'polypeptide(L)'
;MDFRTACEETKTGICLLQDGNQEPFKVRLHLAKDILMIQEQDVICVSGEPFYSGERTVTIRRQTVGGFGLSIKGGAEHNIPVVVSKISKEQRAELSGLLFIGDAILQINGINVRKCRHEEVVQVLRNAGEEVTLTVSFLKRAPAFLKLPLNEDCA
;
A
#
# COMPACT_ATOMS: atom_id res chain seq x y z
N MET A 1 5.10 -10.17 38.09
CA MET A 1 5.84 -10.62 36.89
C MET A 1 5.00 -10.23 35.70
N ASP A 2 5.24 -9.03 35.16
CA ASP A 2 4.49 -8.53 33.99
C ASP A 2 5.34 -8.72 32.74
N PHE A 3 5.02 -9.76 31.96
CA PHE A 3 5.54 -9.92 30.61
C PHE A 3 4.78 -8.95 29.70
N ARG A 4 5.23 -7.69 29.66
CA ARG A 4 4.87 -6.79 28.56
C ARG A 4 5.52 -7.33 27.30
N THR A 5 4.71 -7.88 26.41
CA THR A 5 5.08 -8.14 25.01
C THR A 5 5.63 -6.83 24.45
N ALA A 6 6.95 -6.76 24.26
CA ALA A 6 7.57 -5.65 23.57
C ALA A 6 7.10 -5.71 22.11
N CYS A 7 6.10 -4.90 21.78
CA CYS A 7 5.82 -4.57 20.39
C CYS A 7 7.11 -3.96 19.85
N GLU A 8 7.72 -4.57 18.83
CA GLU A 8 8.91 -4.03 18.20
C GLU A 8 8.53 -2.65 17.62
N GLU A 9 8.85 -1.58 18.35
CA GLU A 9 8.48 -0.22 17.97
C GLU A 9 9.29 0.18 16.74
N THR A 10 8.74 -0.06 15.56
CA THR A 10 9.28 0.48 14.32
C THR A 10 9.08 1.99 14.31
N LYS A 11 10.17 2.76 14.21
CA LYS A 11 10.10 4.23 14.09
C LYS A 11 10.08 4.61 12.63
N THR A 12 9.12 5.46 12.25
CA THR A 12 9.00 5.97 10.89
C THR A 12 9.24 7.48 10.91
N GLY A 13 10.06 7.97 9.97
CA GLY A 13 10.38 9.39 9.85
C GLY A 13 10.58 9.80 8.40
N ILE A 14 10.45 11.10 8.13
CA ILE A 14 10.76 11.70 6.82
C ILE A 14 12.07 12.46 6.96
N CYS A 15 13.02 12.21 6.06
CA CYS A 15 14.26 12.97 5.96
C CYS A 15 14.54 13.38 4.51
N LEU A 16 15.51 14.27 4.32
CA LEU A 16 16.05 14.61 3.01
C LEU A 16 17.32 13.78 2.80
N LEU A 17 17.36 13.00 1.71
CA LEU A 17 18.53 12.25 1.28
C LEU A 17 19.19 12.98 0.11
N GLN A 18 20.53 13.09 0.16
CA GLN A 18 21.31 13.75 -0.87
C GLN A 18 22.50 12.86 -1.23
N ASP A 19 22.58 12.46 -2.51
CA ASP A 19 23.74 11.77 -3.06
C ASP A 19 24.58 12.76 -3.88
N GLY A 20 25.60 13.34 -3.23
CA GLY A 20 26.54 14.27 -3.84
C GLY A 20 25.89 15.53 -4.45
N ASN A 21 26.05 15.69 -5.76
CA ASN A 21 25.70 16.91 -6.50
C ASN A 21 24.23 16.95 -6.99
N GLN A 22 23.40 15.99 -6.59
CA GLN A 22 21.97 15.99 -6.89
C GLN A 22 21.18 16.83 -5.88
N GLU A 23 20.03 17.36 -6.30
CA GLU A 23 19.11 18.04 -5.38
C GLU A 23 18.63 17.07 -4.29
N PRO A 24 18.58 17.49 -3.02
CA PRO A 24 18.11 16.64 -1.93
C PRO A 24 16.65 16.25 -2.15
N PHE A 25 16.37 14.96 -2.09
CA PHE A 25 15.02 14.41 -2.26
C PHE A 25 14.51 13.88 -0.92
N LYS A 26 13.19 13.94 -0.72
CA LYS A 26 12.59 13.42 0.52
C LYS A 26 12.62 11.89 0.47
N VAL A 27 12.88 11.27 1.61
CA VAL A 27 12.74 9.82 1.79
C VAL A 27 12.06 9.54 3.13
N ARG A 28 11.27 8.47 3.16
CA ARG A 28 10.72 7.89 4.38
C ARG A 28 11.64 6.78 4.86
N LEU A 29 12.06 6.87 6.10
CA LEU A 29 12.84 5.84 6.78
C LEU A 29 11.93 5.03 7.68
N HIS A 30 12.06 3.71 7.61
CA HIS A 30 11.49 2.79 8.59
C HIS A 30 12.64 2.10 9.32
N LEU A 31 12.74 2.37 10.62
CA LEU A 31 13.77 1.80 11.48
C LEU A 31 13.16 0.75 12.39
N ALA A 32 13.60 -0.49 12.22
CA ALA A 32 13.45 -1.57 13.19
C ALA A 32 14.79 -1.82 13.89
N LYS A 33 14.82 -2.69 14.90
CA LYS A 33 16.00 -2.91 15.76
C LYS A 33 17.28 -3.23 14.98
N ASP A 34 17.15 -4.01 13.91
CA ASP A 34 18.28 -4.49 13.10
C ASP A 34 18.16 -4.13 11.60
N ILE A 35 17.12 -3.38 11.21
CA ILE A 35 16.81 -3.10 9.79
C ILE A 35 16.48 -1.62 9.59
N LEU A 36 17.14 -0.99 8.64
CA LEU A 36 16.78 0.32 8.09
C LEU A 36 16.24 0.15 6.68
N MET A 37 14.99 0.53 6.44
CA MET A 37 14.41 0.60 5.10
C MET A 37 14.30 2.07 4.67
N ILE A 38 14.80 2.38 3.47
CA ILE A 38 14.71 3.70 2.84
C ILE A 38 13.68 3.64 1.71
N GLN A 39 12.72 4.56 1.72
CA GLN A 39 11.67 4.68 0.72
C GLN A 39 11.68 6.09 0.13
N GLU A 40 11.85 6.24 -1.17
CA GLU A 40 11.83 7.55 -1.83
C GLU A 40 10.45 8.21 -1.73
N GLN A 41 10.43 9.47 -1.30
CA GLN A 41 9.22 10.28 -1.18
C GLN A 41 9.18 11.26 -2.36
N ASP A 42 8.09 11.14 -3.11
CA ASP A 42 7.70 11.94 -4.27
C ASP A 42 8.07 11.36 -5.66
N VAL A 43 7.10 10.57 -6.11
CA VAL A 43 6.84 10.12 -7.46
C VAL A 43 6.80 11.28 -8.48
N ILE A 44 7.69 11.28 -9.46
CA ILE A 44 7.63 12.11 -10.68
C ILE A 44 7.52 11.23 -11.93
N CYS A 45 6.65 11.65 -12.88
CA CYS A 45 6.41 10.97 -14.14
C CYS A 45 7.27 11.54 -15.28
N VAL A 46 8.16 10.71 -15.84
CA VAL A 46 8.61 10.81 -17.23
C VAL A 46 8.34 9.46 -17.89
N SER A 47 7.42 9.46 -18.87
CA SER A 47 7.06 8.44 -19.88
C SER A 47 7.17 6.93 -19.60
N GLY A 48 6.14 6.17 -20.00
CA GLY A 48 6.34 4.88 -20.67
C GLY A 48 5.84 3.62 -19.97
N GLU A 49 6.48 3.19 -18.88
CA GLU A 49 6.33 1.82 -18.38
C GLU A 49 6.02 1.77 -16.86
N PRO A 50 5.15 0.87 -16.37
CA PRO A 50 4.93 0.69 -14.94
C PRO A 50 6.15 0.01 -14.30
N PHE A 51 7.00 0.81 -13.66
CA PHE A 51 8.12 0.31 -12.86
C PHE A 51 7.60 -0.36 -11.57
N TYR A 52 7.29 -1.66 -11.61
CA TYR A 52 7.00 -2.45 -10.41
C TYR A 52 8.30 -2.66 -9.60
N SER A 53 8.37 -2.17 -8.36
CA SER A 53 9.53 -2.43 -7.48
C SER A 53 9.34 -3.76 -6.75
N GLY A 54 9.46 -4.88 -7.46
CA GLY A 54 9.29 -6.20 -6.87
C GLY A 54 7.85 -6.50 -6.42
N GLU A 55 7.48 -7.78 -6.45
CA GLU A 55 6.22 -8.26 -5.89
C GLU A 55 6.45 -8.66 -4.45
N ARG A 56 5.51 -8.33 -3.57
CA ARG A 56 5.52 -8.78 -2.18
C ARG A 56 4.17 -9.35 -1.81
N THR A 57 4.19 -10.35 -0.95
CA THR A 57 3.00 -11.03 -0.50
C THR A 57 2.73 -10.66 0.95
N VAL A 58 1.53 -10.20 1.23
CA VAL A 58 1.11 -9.76 2.57
C VAL A 58 -0.17 -10.49 2.95
N THR A 59 -0.15 -11.12 4.12
CA THR A 59 -1.32 -11.82 4.65
C THR A 59 -1.95 -10.98 5.76
N ILE A 60 -3.25 -10.73 5.66
CA ILE A 60 -4.00 -9.87 6.58
C ILE A 60 -5.22 -10.63 7.07
N ARG A 61 -5.41 -10.63 8.38
CA ARG A 61 -6.61 -11.18 9.01
C ARG A 61 -7.71 -10.14 9.08
N ARG A 62 -8.93 -10.56 8.84
CA ARG A 62 -10.14 -9.76 9.02
C ARG A 62 -10.31 -9.42 10.50
N GLN A 63 -10.64 -8.18 10.81
CA GLN A 63 -11.12 -7.83 12.14
C GLN A 63 -12.62 -8.09 12.25
N THR A 64 -13.06 -8.47 13.45
CA THR A 64 -14.47 -8.62 13.81
C THR A 64 -15.27 -7.34 13.56
N VAL A 65 -14.62 -6.19 13.70
CA VAL A 65 -15.16 -4.86 13.39
C VAL A 65 -14.18 -4.18 12.43
N GLY A 66 -14.58 -3.88 11.19
CA GLY A 66 -13.76 -3.04 10.27
C GLY A 66 -13.05 -3.74 9.10
N GLY A 67 -13.34 -5.01 8.79
CA GLY A 67 -12.79 -5.69 7.61
C GLY A 67 -11.27 -5.86 7.66
N PHE A 68 -10.56 -5.58 6.57
CA PHE A 68 -9.09 -5.65 6.53
C PHE A 68 -8.39 -4.32 6.84
N GLY A 69 -9.14 -3.22 6.98
CA GLY A 69 -8.57 -1.90 7.26
C GLY A 69 -7.84 -1.24 6.08
N LEU A 70 -8.23 -1.57 4.84
CA LEU A 70 -7.69 -0.99 3.62
C LEU A 70 -8.80 -0.50 2.71
N SER A 71 -8.54 0.60 2.00
CA SER A 71 -9.40 1.11 0.93
C SER A 71 -8.69 0.98 -0.40
N ILE A 72 -9.43 0.61 -1.44
CA ILE A 72 -8.90 0.42 -2.79
C ILE A 72 -9.57 1.38 -3.77
N LYS A 73 -8.84 1.75 -4.82
CA LYS A 73 -9.32 2.56 -5.95
C LYS A 73 -8.78 1.98 -7.26
N GLY A 74 -9.33 2.42 -8.38
CA GLY A 74 -8.95 1.91 -9.70
C GLY A 74 -9.70 0.64 -10.07
N GLY A 75 -9.39 0.10 -11.25
CA GLY A 75 -10.13 -0.97 -11.88
C GLY A 75 -9.89 -0.97 -13.39
N ALA A 76 -9.97 -2.15 -14.00
CA ALA A 76 -9.71 -2.32 -15.43
C ALA A 76 -10.65 -1.48 -16.32
N GLU A 77 -11.86 -1.14 -15.84
CA GLU A 77 -12.82 -0.26 -16.52
C GLU A 77 -12.29 1.16 -16.73
N HIS A 78 -11.34 1.61 -15.91
CA HIS A 78 -10.68 2.90 -16.04
C HIS A 78 -9.26 2.78 -16.62
N ASN A 79 -8.87 1.61 -17.14
CA ASN A 79 -7.51 1.31 -17.60
C ASN A 79 -6.44 1.55 -16.53
N ILE A 80 -6.80 1.32 -15.27
CA ILE A 80 -5.98 1.62 -14.09
C ILE A 80 -5.92 0.36 -13.21
N PRO A 81 -4.75 -0.05 -12.68
CA PRO A 81 -4.69 -1.16 -11.74
C PRO A 81 -5.42 -0.83 -10.43
N VAL A 82 -5.94 -1.84 -9.75
CA VAL A 82 -6.51 -1.65 -8.41
C VAL A 82 -5.38 -1.34 -7.44
N VAL A 83 -5.47 -0.21 -6.75
CA VAL A 83 -4.44 0.30 -5.83
C VAL A 83 -4.99 0.56 -4.45
N VAL A 84 -4.15 0.39 -3.43
CA VAL A 84 -4.44 0.77 -2.05
C VAL A 84 -4.42 2.30 -1.93
N SER A 85 -5.58 2.91 -1.69
CA SER A 85 -5.72 4.37 -1.58
C SER A 85 -5.61 4.89 -0.16
N LYS A 86 -5.97 4.05 0.83
CA LYS A 86 -5.94 4.41 2.25
C LYS A 86 -5.72 3.16 3.08
N ILE A 87 -4.99 3.33 4.17
CA ILE A 87 -4.85 2.32 5.23
C ILE A 87 -5.45 2.95 6.50
N SER A 88 -6.37 2.23 7.13
CA SER A 88 -7.04 2.68 8.35
C SER A 88 -6.12 2.53 9.55
N LYS A 89 -6.09 3.54 10.42
CA LYS A 89 -5.29 3.52 11.65
C LYS A 89 -5.77 2.43 12.60
N GLU A 90 -4.83 1.83 13.33
CA GLU A 90 -5.06 0.80 14.36
C GLU A 90 -5.71 -0.49 13.80
N GLN A 91 -5.66 -0.69 12.49
CA GLN A 91 -6.22 -1.85 11.81
C GLN A 91 -5.14 -2.84 11.37
N ARG A 92 -5.56 -4.06 11.04
CA ARG A 92 -4.64 -5.16 10.68
C ARG A 92 -3.75 -4.83 9.48
N ALA A 93 -4.24 -4.08 8.50
CA ALA A 93 -3.43 -3.60 7.39
C ALA A 93 -2.29 -2.66 7.84
N GLU A 94 -2.55 -1.69 8.73
CA GLU A 94 -1.51 -0.79 9.25
C GLU A 94 -0.51 -1.54 10.12
N LEU A 95 -1.01 -2.35 11.06
CA LEU A 95 -0.19 -3.13 11.98
C LEU A 95 0.71 -4.15 11.27
N SER A 96 0.36 -4.56 10.06
CA SER A 96 1.24 -5.41 9.26
C SER A 96 2.55 -4.70 8.90
N GLY A 97 2.55 -3.38 8.74
CA GLY A 97 3.71 -2.60 8.27
C GLY A 97 4.17 -2.94 6.85
N LEU A 98 3.49 -3.87 6.17
CA LEU A 98 3.88 -4.43 4.88
C LEU A 98 3.05 -3.89 3.71
N LEU A 99 1.96 -3.18 3.98
CA LEU A 99 1.16 -2.47 2.98
C LEU A 99 1.44 -0.97 3.02
N PHE A 100 1.43 -0.35 1.85
CA PHE A 100 1.60 1.08 1.66
C PHE A 100 0.51 1.64 0.73
N ILE A 101 0.15 2.89 0.97
CA ILE A 101 -0.69 3.64 0.04
C ILE A 101 0.07 3.76 -1.29
N GLY A 102 -0.61 3.43 -2.40
CA GLY A 102 -0.03 3.37 -3.74
C GLY A 102 0.37 1.97 -4.19
N ASP A 103 0.25 0.94 -3.34
CA ASP A 103 0.44 -0.44 -3.78
C ASP A 103 -0.62 -0.85 -4.80
N ALA A 104 -0.19 -1.42 -5.92
CA ALA A 104 -1.08 -2.12 -6.83
C ALA A 104 -1.32 -3.55 -6.34
N ILE A 105 -2.59 -3.94 -6.25
CA ILE A 105 -3.00 -5.30 -5.96
C ILE A 105 -2.94 -6.10 -7.26
N LEU A 106 -2.06 -7.09 -7.28
CA LEU A 106 -1.80 -7.95 -8.43
C LEU A 106 -2.57 -9.26 -8.31
N GLN A 107 -2.60 -9.83 -7.10
CA GLN A 107 -3.33 -11.07 -6.82
C GLN A 107 -4.00 -11.02 -5.44
N ILE A 108 -5.10 -11.75 -5.31
CA ILE A 108 -5.79 -12.00 -4.05
C ILE A 108 -5.98 -13.51 -3.89
N ASN A 109 -5.45 -14.11 -2.83
CA ASN A 109 -5.48 -15.55 -2.57
C ASN A 109 -5.01 -16.38 -3.79
N GLY A 110 -4.00 -15.88 -4.52
CA GLY A 110 -3.47 -16.50 -5.74
C GLY A 110 -4.27 -16.20 -7.02
N ILE A 111 -5.44 -15.57 -6.93
CA ILE A 111 -6.25 -15.16 -8.08
C ILE A 111 -5.68 -13.86 -8.66
N ASN A 112 -5.31 -13.85 -9.94
CA ASN A 112 -4.81 -12.65 -10.60
C ASN A 112 -5.93 -11.65 -10.85
N VAL A 113 -5.80 -10.44 -10.30
CA VAL A 113 -6.81 -9.39 -10.35
C VAL A 113 -6.37 -8.17 -11.17
N ARG A 114 -5.22 -8.23 -11.85
CA ARG A 114 -4.66 -7.11 -12.63
C ARG A 114 -5.61 -6.55 -13.71
N LYS A 115 -6.47 -7.40 -14.26
CA LYS A 115 -7.42 -7.06 -15.34
C LYS A 115 -8.88 -7.14 -14.88
N CYS A 116 -9.11 -7.25 -13.58
CA CYS A 116 -10.46 -7.30 -13.02
C CYS A 116 -11.02 -5.89 -12.83
N ARG A 117 -12.35 -5.77 -12.88
CA ARG A 117 -13.05 -4.52 -12.58
C ARG A 117 -12.99 -4.21 -11.08
N HIS A 118 -13.18 -2.94 -10.70
CA HIS A 118 -13.20 -2.54 -9.29
C HIS A 118 -14.13 -3.43 -8.44
N GLU A 119 -15.38 -3.56 -8.88
CA GLU A 119 -16.41 -4.34 -8.19
C GLU A 119 -16.04 -5.81 -8.02
N GLU A 120 -15.42 -6.42 -9.04
CA GLU A 120 -14.97 -7.82 -8.96
C GLU A 120 -13.89 -7.99 -7.89
N VAL A 121 -12.93 -7.07 -7.83
CA VAL A 121 -11.87 -7.11 -6.82
C VAL A 121 -12.44 -6.91 -5.41
N VAL A 122 -13.41 -6.00 -5.26
CA VAL A 122 -14.14 -5.81 -3.99
C VAL A 122 -14.86 -7.09 -3.58
N GLN A 123 -15.54 -7.76 -4.51
CA GLN A 123 -16.23 -9.03 -4.24
C GLN A 123 -15.25 -10.12 -3.81
N VAL A 124 -14.10 -10.25 -4.49
CA VAL A 124 -13.06 -11.21 -4.12
C VAL A 124 -12.53 -10.94 -2.71
N LEU A 125 -12.27 -9.67 -2.35
CA LEU A 125 -11.87 -9.31 -0.98
C LEU A 125 -12.96 -9.61 0.04
N ARG A 126 -14.23 -9.34 -0.28
CA ARG A 126 -15.35 -9.65 0.63
C ARG A 126 -15.47 -11.16 0.87
N ASN A 127 -15.26 -11.96 -0.17
CA ASN A 127 -15.37 -13.42 -0.13
C ASN A 127 -14.07 -14.12 0.34
N ALA A 128 -12.99 -13.39 0.60
CA ALA A 128 -11.71 -13.96 1.03
C ALA A 128 -11.76 -14.66 2.41
N GLY A 129 -12.85 -14.52 3.17
CA GLY A 129 -13.00 -15.13 4.50
C GLY A 129 -12.27 -14.36 5.59
N GLU A 130 -11.80 -15.07 6.62
CA GLU A 130 -11.12 -14.53 7.80
C GLU A 130 -9.69 -14.06 7.54
N GLU A 131 -9.05 -14.53 6.48
CA GLU A 131 -7.67 -14.20 6.14
C GLU A 131 -7.55 -14.00 4.63
N VAL A 132 -6.82 -12.95 4.22
CA VAL A 132 -6.56 -12.66 2.81
C VAL A 132 -5.07 -12.51 2.57
N THR A 133 -4.58 -13.16 1.53
CA THR A 133 -3.21 -13.04 1.03
C THR A 133 -3.21 -12.17 -0.21
N LEU A 134 -2.58 -11.00 -0.12
CA LEU A 134 -2.47 -10.03 -1.20
C LEU A 134 -1.06 -10.08 -1.78
N THR A 135 -0.94 -10.32 -3.08
CA THR A 135 0.30 -10.05 -3.81
C THR A 135 0.21 -8.63 -4.34
N VAL A 136 1.05 -7.76 -3.79
CA VAL A 136 1.09 -6.34 -4.13
C VAL A 136 2.44 -5.98 -4.73
N SER A 137 2.46 -4.92 -5.52
CA SER A 137 3.71 -4.28 -5.90
C SER A 137 3.60 -2.79 -5.65
N PHE A 138 4.63 -2.24 -5.04
CA PHE A 138 4.69 -0.81 -4.85
C PHE A 138 4.85 -0.17 -6.22
N LEU A 139 3.86 0.66 -6.59
CA LEU A 139 4.00 1.50 -7.75
C LEU A 139 5.04 2.54 -7.38
N LYS A 140 6.28 2.38 -7.91
CA LYS A 140 7.31 3.43 -7.86
C LYS A 140 6.78 4.77 -8.37
N ARG A 141 5.66 4.73 -9.11
CA ARG A 141 4.92 5.87 -9.61
C ARG A 141 3.43 5.76 -9.25
N ALA A 142 3.02 6.36 -8.13
CA ALA A 142 1.63 6.59 -7.78
C ALA A 142 0.92 7.37 -8.90
N PRO A 143 -0.10 6.79 -9.57
CA PRO A 143 -0.81 7.47 -10.64
C PRO A 143 -1.56 8.70 -10.11
N ALA A 144 -1.64 9.77 -10.92
CA ALA A 144 -2.11 11.09 -10.52
C ALA A 144 -3.51 11.11 -9.85
N PHE A 145 -4.35 10.09 -10.08
CA PHE A 145 -5.66 9.95 -9.43
C PHE A 145 -5.60 9.64 -7.92
N LEU A 146 -4.45 9.19 -7.39
CA LEU A 146 -4.24 9.11 -5.93
C LEU A 146 -3.98 10.49 -5.32
N LYS A 147 -3.60 11.49 -6.15
CA LYS A 147 -3.29 12.87 -5.75
C LYS A 147 -4.40 13.87 -6.07
N LEU A 148 -5.40 13.49 -6.87
CA LEU A 148 -6.60 14.32 -7.01
C LEU A 148 -7.34 14.29 -5.67
N PRO A 149 -7.68 15.46 -5.09
CA PRO A 149 -8.71 15.45 -4.06
C PRO A 149 -9.87 14.69 -4.67
N LEU A 150 -10.38 13.69 -3.96
CA LEU A 150 -11.77 13.33 -4.20
C LEU A 150 -12.48 14.65 -4.08
N ASN A 151 -13.07 15.14 -5.16
CA ASN A 151 -14.11 16.14 -5.00
C ASN A 151 -15.08 15.48 -4.02
N GLU A 152 -15.01 15.91 -2.76
CA GLU A 152 -16.22 16.16 -2.02
C GLU A 152 -17.10 17.01 -2.95
N ASP A 153 -18.39 16.71 -2.94
CA ASP A 153 -19.45 17.31 -3.73
C ASP A 153 -19.80 16.58 -5.04
N CYS A 154 -20.84 15.75 -4.93
CA CYS A 154 -22.13 16.10 -5.54
C CYS A 154 -23.30 15.33 -4.88
N ALA A 155 -24.18 16.14 -4.25
CA ALA A 155 -25.53 15.87 -3.71
C ALA A 155 -25.65 15.20 -2.32
#